data_AF-A0A7K3EJG7-F1
#
_entry.id   AF-A0A7K3EJG7-F1
#
_cell.length_a   1.000
_cell.length_b   1.000
_cell.length_c   1.000
_cell.angle_alpha   90.00
_cell.angle_beta   90.00
_cell.angle_gamma   90.00
#
_symmetry.space_group_name_H-M   'P 1'
#
loop_
_entity.id
_entity.type
_entity.pdbx_description
1 polymer ?
#
loop_
_entity_poly.entity_id
_entity_poly.type
_entity_poly.pdbx_seq_one_letter_code
_entity_poly.pdbx_strand_id
1 'polypeptide(L)'
;MASRIPLFLGASAGACALAFAATAPAVSAPAGGGDDSGMVSVFHGVPGLTVDVYANGDELLSDFKPGTVTDPQSLKAGTYDIQVFEAGQGPDGTPAIEKQVEVPAGANATIAAHLSADGTPQLTSFVNDVSAVGDGQSRLTVRHVAAAPAVDVRAGGQPLFKGLENPKQDSAVVDAGTVSADVVLAGTDTVAIGPADLNLGNGTSTVAYAWGSANDKNLALATQTLDTTRASSSGNAAGLAPNSSQEWLAWAAATGMVTLTGVMVMRRSAEHRG
;
A
#
# COMPACT_ATOMS: atom_id res chain seq x y z
N MET A 1 -49.17 69.36 -34.16
CA MET A 1 -48.03 68.63 -34.78
C MET A 1 -47.58 67.59 -33.77
N ALA A 2 -48.20 66.42 -33.76
CA ALA A 2 -47.91 65.24 -34.59
C ALA A 2 -46.79 64.39 -33.98
N SER A 3 -47.24 63.36 -33.26
CA SER A 3 -46.52 62.18 -32.79
C SER A 3 -45.76 61.45 -33.91
N ARG A 4 -44.65 60.79 -33.57
CA ARG A 4 -44.32 59.40 -33.99
C ARG A 4 -43.04 58.86 -33.32
N ILE A 5 -43.18 57.64 -32.80
CA ILE A 5 -42.16 56.67 -32.33
C ILE A 5 -41.74 55.80 -33.54
N PRO A 6 -40.46 55.38 -33.69
CA PRO A 6 -39.99 54.01 -33.37
C PRO A 6 -38.53 53.97 -32.80
N LEU A 7 -38.20 53.19 -31.75
CA LEU A 7 -37.86 51.75 -31.67
C LEU A 7 -36.68 51.28 -32.55
N PHE A 8 -35.50 50.98 -31.96
CA PHE A 8 -34.99 49.61 -31.70
C PHE A 8 -33.48 49.55 -31.33
N LEU A 9 -33.20 48.73 -30.29
CA LEU A 9 -32.13 47.74 -30.10
C LEU A 9 -30.63 48.13 -30.02
N GLY A 10 -29.96 47.67 -28.95
CA GLY A 10 -28.51 47.38 -29.02
C GLY A 10 -27.70 47.29 -27.71
N ALA A 11 -27.70 46.12 -27.09
CA ALA A 11 -26.58 45.46 -26.40
C ALA A 11 -25.98 46.02 -25.08
N SER A 12 -25.83 45.06 -24.16
CA SER A 12 -25.26 45.05 -22.80
C SER A 12 -23.73 45.12 -22.70
N ALA A 13 -23.19 45.71 -21.61
CA ALA A 13 -21.97 45.23 -20.92
C ALA A 13 -21.61 46.05 -19.64
N GLY A 14 -21.09 45.35 -18.62
CA GLY A 14 -20.12 45.84 -17.63
C GLY A 14 -20.67 46.59 -16.40
N ALA A 15 -20.79 45.98 -15.22
CA ALA A 15 -19.72 45.60 -14.26
C ALA A 15 -19.19 46.78 -13.41
N CYS A 16 -19.73 46.95 -12.20
CA CYS A 16 -19.11 47.68 -11.09
C CYS A 16 -19.57 47.06 -9.76
N ALA A 17 -18.78 46.14 -9.20
CA ALA A 17 -18.89 45.74 -7.79
C ALA A 17 -17.48 45.71 -7.20
N LEU A 18 -17.18 46.73 -6.38
CA LEU A 18 -15.95 46.87 -5.63
C LEU A 18 -15.95 45.84 -4.50
N ALA A 19 -15.02 44.88 -4.57
CA ALA A 19 -14.80 43.90 -3.52
C ALA A 19 -14.06 44.56 -2.34
N PHE A 20 -14.66 44.44 -1.15
CA PHE A 20 -14.03 44.77 0.14
C PHE A 20 -13.02 43.66 0.48
N ALA A 21 -11.73 43.97 0.50
CA ALA A 21 -10.70 43.06 0.98
C ALA A 21 -10.64 43.11 2.52
N ALA A 22 -11.22 42.11 3.18
CA ALA A 22 -10.98 41.85 4.60
C ALA A 22 -9.82 40.87 4.73
N THR A 23 -8.65 41.35 5.13
CA THR A 23 -7.51 40.49 5.48
C THR A 23 -7.74 39.90 6.87
N ALA A 24 -8.17 38.65 6.93
CA ALA A 24 -8.11 37.87 8.16
C ALA A 24 -6.67 37.36 8.38
N PRO A 25 -6.13 37.38 9.61
CA PRO A 25 -4.86 36.73 9.91
C PRO A 25 -5.03 35.21 9.73
N ALA A 26 -4.22 34.62 8.86
CA ALA A 26 -4.08 33.18 8.76
C ALA A 26 -3.52 32.66 10.09
N VAL A 27 -4.36 31.96 10.85
CA VAL A 27 -3.90 31.13 11.97
C VAL A 27 -3.15 29.95 11.36
N SER A 28 -1.83 30.02 11.37
CA SER A 28 -0.97 28.86 11.09
C SER A 28 -1.27 27.82 12.17
N ALA A 29 -1.97 26.75 11.82
CA ALA A 29 -2.02 25.57 12.66
C ALA A 29 -0.57 25.06 12.88
N PRO A 30 -0.22 24.57 14.07
CA PRO A 30 1.09 23.95 14.25
C PRO A 30 1.16 22.72 13.35
N ALA A 31 2.06 22.75 12.37
CA ALA A 31 2.50 21.55 11.68
C ALA A 31 3.31 20.73 12.69
N GLY A 32 2.64 19.85 13.42
CA GLY A 32 3.30 18.78 14.15
C GLY A 32 3.87 17.81 13.12
N GLY A 33 5.19 17.78 12.96
CA GLY A 33 5.90 16.80 12.15
C GLY A 33 5.88 15.43 12.82
N GLY A 34 4.71 14.78 12.82
CA GLY A 34 4.62 13.32 12.90
C GLY A 34 4.75 12.78 11.49
N ASP A 35 5.50 11.71 11.31
CA ASP A 35 5.70 11.11 9.99
C ASP A 35 4.33 10.73 9.39
N ASP A 36 3.88 11.48 8.38
CA ASP A 36 2.66 11.21 7.61
C ASP A 36 2.82 9.96 6.73
N SER A 37 3.64 8.98 7.11
CA SER A 37 3.95 7.78 6.35
C SER A 37 3.44 6.52 7.05
N GLY A 38 3.09 5.52 6.25
CA GLY A 38 2.84 4.14 6.68
C GLY A 38 3.98 3.23 6.26
N MET A 39 4.09 2.08 6.91
CA MET A 39 5.00 0.98 6.53
C MET A 39 4.22 -0.04 5.72
N VAL A 40 4.56 -0.22 4.45
CA VAL A 40 3.84 -1.09 3.51
C VAL A 40 4.73 -2.22 3.02
N SER A 41 4.25 -3.45 3.12
CA SER A 41 4.82 -4.62 2.44
C SER A 41 3.92 -5.06 1.30
N VAL A 42 4.49 -5.72 0.29
CA VAL A 42 3.72 -6.33 -0.81
C VAL A 42 3.92 -7.83 -0.78
N PHE A 43 2.84 -8.60 -0.81
CA PHE A 43 2.85 -10.07 -0.92
C PHE A 43 2.27 -10.48 -2.27
N HIS A 44 2.93 -11.43 -2.95
CA HIS A 44 2.43 -12.01 -4.19
C HIS A 44 2.07 -13.48 -4.03
N GLY A 45 0.79 -13.78 -4.17
CA GLY A 45 0.17 -15.09 -3.97
C GLY A 45 -0.65 -15.57 -5.16
N VAL A 46 -0.34 -15.14 -6.39
CA VAL A 46 -0.96 -15.66 -7.63
C VAL A 46 -0.02 -16.66 -8.30
N PRO A 47 -0.27 -17.98 -8.23
CA PRO A 47 0.61 -19.00 -8.82
C PRO A 47 0.84 -18.81 -10.32
N GLY A 48 2.07 -19.10 -10.77
CA GLY A 48 2.42 -19.15 -12.19
C GLY A 48 2.51 -17.80 -12.90
N LEU A 49 2.31 -16.68 -12.19
CA LEU A 49 2.34 -15.34 -12.75
C LEU A 49 3.51 -14.54 -12.16
N THR A 50 4.56 -14.27 -12.91
CA THR A 50 5.56 -13.27 -12.51
C THR A 50 5.08 -11.89 -12.95
N VAL A 51 5.20 -10.89 -12.08
CA VAL A 51 4.54 -9.59 -12.29
C VAL A 51 5.46 -8.40 -12.10
N ASP A 52 5.14 -7.32 -12.81
CA ASP A 52 5.61 -5.99 -12.51
C ASP A 52 4.49 -5.22 -11.78
N VAL A 53 4.83 -4.49 -10.73
CA VAL A 53 3.87 -3.74 -9.89
C VAL A 53 4.15 -2.26 -10.05
N TYR A 54 3.11 -1.50 -10.37
CA TYR A 54 3.13 -0.06 -10.55
C TYR A 54 2.25 0.62 -9.50
N ALA A 55 2.68 1.79 -9.06
CA ALA A 55 1.92 2.67 -8.17
C ALA A 55 1.82 4.06 -8.82
N ASN A 56 0.61 4.53 -9.11
CA ASN A 56 0.35 5.80 -9.80
C ASN A 56 1.07 5.91 -11.17
N GLY A 57 1.27 4.78 -11.86
CA GLY A 57 1.97 4.70 -13.14
C GLY A 57 3.49 4.55 -13.05
N ASP A 58 4.08 4.67 -11.85
CA ASP A 58 5.51 4.47 -11.63
C ASP A 58 5.80 3.02 -11.23
N GLU A 59 6.83 2.42 -11.81
CA GLU A 59 7.23 1.04 -11.50
C GLU A 59 7.81 0.93 -10.09
N LEU A 60 7.26 0.04 -9.28
CA LEU A 60 7.63 -0.19 -7.89
C LEU A 60 8.42 -1.49 -7.71
N LEU A 61 7.97 -2.57 -8.34
CA LEU A 61 8.60 -3.89 -8.29
C LEU A 61 8.64 -4.48 -9.69
N SER A 62 9.78 -5.04 -10.07
CA SER A 62 9.93 -5.78 -11.33
C SER A 62 10.14 -7.26 -11.07
N ASP A 63 9.73 -8.11 -12.01
CA ASP A 63 9.95 -9.57 -11.99
C ASP A 63 9.52 -10.22 -10.65
N PHE A 64 8.49 -9.68 -10.00
CA PHE A 64 8.07 -10.08 -8.67
C PHE A 64 7.42 -11.46 -8.70
N LYS A 65 7.93 -12.39 -7.89
CA LYS A 65 7.61 -13.82 -8.00
C LYS A 65 6.54 -14.26 -6.99
N PRO A 66 5.66 -15.20 -7.35
CA PRO A 66 4.69 -15.75 -6.40
C PRO A 66 5.39 -16.39 -5.20
N GLY A 67 4.75 -16.33 -4.03
CA GLY A 67 5.27 -16.83 -2.77
C GLY A 67 6.27 -15.90 -2.08
N THR A 68 6.47 -14.69 -2.60
CA THR A 68 7.41 -13.71 -2.02
C THR A 68 6.68 -12.55 -1.36
N VAL A 69 7.30 -12.01 -0.32
CA VAL A 69 6.86 -10.82 0.40
C VAL A 69 8.04 -9.85 0.49
N THR A 70 7.79 -8.56 0.28
CA THR A 70 8.84 -7.53 0.42
C THR A 70 9.11 -7.21 1.89
N ASP A 71 10.27 -6.65 2.18
CA ASP A 71 10.47 -5.93 3.43
C ASP A 71 9.53 -4.71 3.49
N PRO A 72 9.05 -4.31 4.69
CA PRO A 72 8.23 -3.11 4.84
C PRO A 72 8.97 -1.85 4.38
N GLN A 73 8.36 -1.07 3.48
CA GLN A 73 8.86 0.20 2.99
C GLN A 73 8.05 1.36 3.54
N SER A 74 8.69 2.51 3.79
CA SER A 74 7.97 3.72 4.19
C SER A 74 7.34 4.38 2.97
N LEU A 75 6.02 4.50 2.97
CA LEU A 75 5.24 5.19 1.93
C LEU A 75 4.45 6.32 2.58
N LYS A 76 4.33 7.45 1.88
CA LYS A 76 3.48 8.55 2.34
C LYS A 76 2.02 8.06 2.46
N ALA A 77 1.31 8.56 3.45
CA ALA A 77 -0.11 8.31 3.58
C ALA A 77 -0.86 8.90 2.38
N GLY A 78 -1.83 8.14 1.87
CA GLY A 78 -2.61 8.54 0.71
C GLY A 78 -3.22 7.36 -0.02
N THR A 79 -3.92 7.67 -1.11
CA THR A 79 -4.46 6.68 -2.03
C THR A 79 -3.49 6.49 -3.19
N TYR A 80 -3.20 5.24 -3.49
CA TYR A 80 -2.34 4.82 -4.59
C TYR A 80 -3.16 4.01 -5.59
N ASP A 81 -3.01 4.31 -6.86
CA ASP A 81 -3.51 3.45 -7.92
C ASP A 81 -2.50 2.33 -8.16
N ILE A 82 -2.85 1.10 -7.78
CA ILE A 82 -1.97 -0.06 -7.90
C ILE A 82 -2.37 -0.87 -9.12
N GLN A 83 -1.42 -1.05 -10.02
CA GLN A 83 -1.57 -1.87 -11.22
C GLN A 83 -0.53 -2.98 -11.21
N VAL A 84 -0.96 -4.19 -11.55
CA VAL A 84 -0.12 -5.38 -11.58
C VAL A 84 -0.20 -5.96 -12.98
N PHE A 85 0.94 -6.01 -13.67
CA PHE A 85 1.05 -6.52 -15.04
C PHE A 85 1.83 -7.83 -15.04
N GLU A 86 1.61 -8.69 -16.03
CA GLU A 86 2.57 -9.76 -16.31
C GLU A 86 3.93 -9.14 -16.65
N ALA A 87 5.01 -9.74 -16.14
CA ALA A 87 6.35 -9.18 -16.27
C ALA A 87 6.71 -8.91 -17.74
N GLY A 88 7.24 -7.71 -18.01
CA GLY A 88 7.64 -7.25 -19.34
C GLY A 88 6.51 -6.74 -20.24
N GLN A 89 5.24 -6.74 -19.80
CA GLN A 89 4.15 -6.08 -20.54
C GLN A 89 4.17 -4.55 -20.35
N GLY A 90 4.67 -4.06 -19.21
CA GLY A 90 4.71 -2.63 -18.88
C GLY A 90 3.33 -1.96 -18.77
N PRO A 91 3.29 -0.66 -18.44
CA PRO A 91 2.03 0.02 -18.11
C PRO A 91 1.15 0.32 -19.34
N ASP A 92 1.65 0.11 -20.56
CA ASP A 92 0.88 0.24 -21.80
C ASP A 92 -0.03 -0.98 -22.08
N GLY A 93 0.14 -2.08 -21.31
CA GLY A 93 -0.64 -3.30 -21.42
C GLY A 93 -2.00 -3.26 -20.71
N THR A 94 -2.68 -4.41 -20.66
CA THR A 94 -3.86 -4.59 -19.78
C THR A 94 -3.39 -5.17 -18.43
N PRO A 95 -3.66 -4.50 -17.30
CA PRO A 95 -3.24 -5.02 -16.00
C PRO A 95 -4.00 -6.31 -15.66
N ALA A 96 -3.30 -7.27 -15.07
CA ALA A 96 -3.90 -8.47 -14.51
C ALA A 96 -4.72 -8.14 -13.26
N ILE A 97 -4.30 -7.12 -12.50
CA ILE A 97 -5.03 -6.57 -11.37
C ILE A 97 -4.88 -5.05 -11.36
N GLU A 98 -5.97 -4.32 -11.14
CA GLU A 98 -5.97 -2.87 -10.98
C GLU A 98 -6.90 -2.49 -9.83
N LYS A 99 -6.40 -1.71 -8.88
CA LYS A 99 -7.19 -1.28 -7.71
C LYS A 99 -6.58 -0.06 -7.02
N GLN A 100 -7.43 0.85 -6.57
CA GLN A 100 -7.04 1.88 -5.61
C GLN A 100 -6.85 1.29 -4.22
N VAL A 101 -5.71 1.60 -3.60
CA VAL A 101 -5.35 1.20 -2.24
C VAL A 101 -5.07 2.42 -1.37
N GLU A 102 -5.67 2.46 -0.18
CA GLU A 102 -5.37 3.47 0.82
C GLU A 102 -4.22 3.00 1.73
N VAL A 103 -3.25 3.88 1.94
CA VAL A 103 -2.19 3.75 2.95
C VAL A 103 -2.47 4.79 4.03
N PRO A 104 -3.00 4.38 5.20
CA PRO A 104 -3.22 5.31 6.31
C PRO A 104 -1.90 5.75 6.95
N ALA A 105 -1.86 6.98 7.47
CA ALA A 105 -0.69 7.47 8.21
C ALA A 105 -0.42 6.61 9.46
N GLY A 106 0.86 6.29 9.70
CA GLY A 106 1.31 5.48 10.83
C GLY A 106 0.90 4.00 10.77
N ALA A 107 0.16 3.55 9.74
CA ALA A 107 -0.22 2.15 9.63
C ALA A 107 0.98 1.28 9.24
N ASN A 108 1.02 0.07 9.79
CA ASN A 108 1.81 -1.02 9.23
C ASN A 108 0.85 -1.91 8.43
N ALA A 109 1.08 -2.11 7.14
CA ALA A 109 0.14 -2.81 6.27
C ALA A 109 0.85 -3.74 5.27
N THR A 110 0.13 -4.76 4.81
CA THR A 110 0.53 -5.59 3.68
C THR A 110 -0.53 -5.50 2.60
N ILE A 111 -0.11 -5.22 1.37
CA ILE A 111 -0.95 -5.34 0.17
C ILE A 111 -0.67 -6.71 -0.43
N ALA A 112 -1.66 -7.59 -0.46
CA ALA A 112 -1.55 -8.92 -1.03
C ALA A 112 -2.20 -8.95 -2.41
N ALA A 113 -1.43 -9.28 -3.45
CA ALA A 113 -1.94 -9.74 -4.73
C ALA A 113 -2.19 -11.25 -4.62
N HIS A 114 -3.41 -11.72 -4.78
CA HIS A 114 -3.75 -13.13 -4.54
C HIS A 114 -5.00 -13.56 -5.31
N LEU A 115 -5.32 -14.86 -5.28
CA LEU A 115 -6.58 -15.36 -5.85
C LEU A 115 -7.74 -15.20 -4.86
N SER A 116 -8.90 -14.74 -5.33
CA SER A 116 -10.17 -14.84 -4.62
C SER A 116 -10.57 -16.31 -4.41
N ALA A 117 -11.62 -16.59 -3.61
CA ALA A 117 -12.09 -17.94 -3.35
C ALA A 117 -12.45 -18.73 -4.63
N ASP A 118 -12.91 -18.04 -5.68
CA ASP A 118 -13.27 -18.56 -7.00
C ASP A 118 -12.10 -18.60 -8.00
N GLY A 119 -10.91 -18.12 -7.63
CA GLY A 119 -9.71 -18.19 -8.48
C GLY A 119 -9.44 -16.94 -9.33
N THR A 120 -10.10 -15.82 -9.06
CA THR A 120 -9.88 -14.56 -9.77
C THR A 120 -8.76 -13.75 -9.09
N PRO A 121 -7.71 -13.29 -9.79
CA PRO A 121 -6.69 -12.41 -9.20
C PRO A 121 -7.28 -11.10 -8.64
N GLN A 122 -6.86 -10.71 -7.44
CA GLN A 122 -7.32 -9.50 -6.75
C GLN A 122 -6.27 -8.94 -5.78
N LEU A 123 -6.48 -7.70 -5.33
CA LEU A 123 -5.70 -7.05 -4.28
C LEU A 123 -6.50 -6.90 -2.98
N THR A 124 -5.90 -7.31 -1.86
CA THR A 124 -6.44 -7.10 -0.51
C THR A 124 -5.39 -6.43 0.38
N SER A 125 -5.80 -5.36 1.07
CA SER A 125 -4.96 -4.70 2.05
C SER A 125 -5.27 -5.21 3.45
N PHE A 126 -4.23 -5.52 4.20
CA PHE A 126 -4.32 -5.95 5.59
C PHE A 126 -3.50 -5.03 6.48
N VAL A 127 -4.11 -4.49 7.53
CA VAL A 127 -3.36 -3.81 8.59
C VAL A 127 -2.69 -4.86 9.46
N ASN A 128 -1.38 -4.73 9.64
CA ASN A 128 -0.55 -5.57 10.47
C ASN A 128 -0.63 -5.10 11.92
N ASP A 129 -0.99 -6.01 12.83
CA ASP A 129 -0.87 -5.75 14.26
C ASP A 129 0.58 -5.97 14.69
N VAL A 130 1.27 -4.85 14.91
CA VAL A 130 2.66 -4.77 15.40
C VAL A 130 2.72 -4.27 16.85
N SER A 131 1.60 -4.32 17.58
CA SER A 131 1.60 -4.03 19.01
C SER A 131 2.49 -5.01 19.77
N ALA A 132 3.12 -4.51 20.84
CA ALA A 132 3.99 -5.31 21.69
C ALA A 132 3.27 -6.53 22.26
N VAL A 133 3.97 -7.66 22.28
CA VAL A 133 3.56 -8.90 22.97
C VAL A 133 4.38 -9.07 24.26
N GLY A 134 3.92 -9.93 25.17
CA GLY A 134 4.64 -10.20 26.42
C GLY A 134 5.98 -10.91 26.20
N ASP A 135 6.82 -10.88 27.23
CA ASP A 135 8.10 -11.60 27.22
C ASP A 135 7.90 -13.10 27.01
N GLY A 136 8.68 -13.68 26.09
CA GLY A 136 8.57 -15.09 25.73
C GLY A 136 7.42 -15.38 24.76
N GLN A 137 6.71 -14.38 24.26
CA GLN A 137 5.56 -14.55 23.37
C GLN A 137 5.83 -14.05 21.95
N SER A 138 5.02 -14.54 21.01
CA SER A 138 4.94 -14.08 19.62
C SER A 138 3.47 -13.93 19.23
N ARG A 139 3.18 -13.01 18.32
CA ARG A 139 1.88 -12.94 17.67
C ARG A 139 1.92 -13.76 16.39
N LEU A 140 1.03 -14.74 16.26
CA LEU A 140 0.80 -15.46 15.01
C LEU A 140 -0.48 -14.92 14.37
N THR A 141 -0.37 -14.42 13.14
CA THR A 141 -1.50 -14.05 12.29
C THR A 141 -1.55 -14.97 11.09
N VAL A 142 -2.70 -15.53 10.76
CA VAL A 142 -2.88 -16.37 9.58
C VAL A 142 -3.84 -15.68 8.63
N ARG A 143 -3.42 -15.52 7.38
CA ARG A 143 -4.19 -14.95 6.29
C ARG A 143 -4.55 -16.06 5.32
N HIS A 144 -5.84 -16.29 5.15
CA HIS A 144 -6.32 -17.18 4.10
C HIS A 144 -6.55 -16.36 2.83
N VAL A 145 -5.65 -16.50 1.86
CA VAL A 145 -5.65 -15.75 0.58
C VAL A 145 -5.57 -16.70 -0.63
N ALA A 146 -5.99 -17.96 -0.45
CA ALA A 146 -5.99 -18.99 -1.48
C ALA A 146 -7.38 -19.20 -2.08
N ALA A 147 -7.46 -19.55 -3.35
CA ALA A 147 -8.67 -20.05 -3.98
C ALA A 147 -9.00 -21.45 -3.43
N ALA A 148 -9.63 -21.47 -2.27
CA ALA A 148 -10.03 -22.67 -1.56
C ALA A 148 -11.27 -22.40 -0.69
N PRO A 149 -11.99 -23.47 -0.28
CA PRO A 149 -13.02 -23.37 0.76
C PRO A 149 -12.47 -22.92 2.11
N ALA A 150 -13.36 -22.63 3.05
CA ALA A 150 -12.98 -22.31 4.43
C ALA A 150 -12.07 -23.38 5.05
N VAL A 151 -11.14 -22.93 5.89
CA VAL A 151 -10.13 -23.78 6.53
C VAL A 151 -10.09 -23.63 8.04
N ASP A 152 -9.68 -24.69 8.73
CA ASP A 152 -9.24 -24.63 10.11
C ASP A 152 -7.70 -24.65 10.12
N VAL A 153 -7.10 -23.85 11.00
CA VAL A 153 -5.64 -23.79 11.17
C VAL A 153 -5.30 -24.47 12.49
N ARG A 154 -4.37 -25.41 12.46
CA ARG A 154 -3.88 -26.09 13.65
C ARG A 154 -2.44 -25.72 13.93
N ALA A 155 -2.10 -25.63 15.22
CA ALA A 155 -0.75 -25.42 15.71
C ALA A 155 -0.49 -26.42 16.83
N GLY A 156 0.63 -27.16 16.76
CA GLY A 156 0.90 -28.27 17.67
C GLY A 156 -0.16 -29.37 17.64
N GLY A 157 -0.83 -29.55 16.49
CA GLY A 157 -1.93 -30.50 16.31
C GLY A 157 -3.28 -30.09 16.95
N GLN A 158 -3.36 -28.91 17.58
CA GLN A 158 -4.60 -28.39 18.14
C GLN A 158 -5.20 -27.30 17.25
N PRO A 159 -6.54 -27.24 17.06
CA PRO A 159 -7.17 -26.14 16.33
C PRO A 159 -6.89 -24.79 17.02
N LEU A 160 -6.27 -23.88 16.29
CA LEU A 160 -5.99 -22.51 16.72
C LEU A 160 -7.04 -21.53 16.16
N PHE A 161 -7.34 -21.64 14.87
CA PHE A 161 -8.37 -20.84 14.19
C PHE A 161 -9.34 -21.77 13.45
N LYS A 162 -10.62 -21.43 13.40
CA LYS A 162 -11.65 -22.25 12.76
C LYS A 162 -12.46 -21.46 11.75
N GLY A 163 -12.83 -22.10 10.65
CA GLY A 163 -13.70 -21.52 9.62
C GLY A 163 -13.14 -20.22 9.02
N LEU A 164 -11.82 -20.13 8.88
CA LEU A 164 -11.20 -18.99 8.23
C LEU A 164 -11.49 -19.06 6.73
N GLU A 165 -12.10 -18.03 6.18
CA GLU A 165 -12.51 -17.94 4.76
C GLU A 165 -11.62 -16.95 4.01
N ASN A 166 -11.38 -17.14 2.72
CA ASN A 166 -10.70 -16.12 1.90
C ASN A 166 -11.57 -14.85 1.76
N PRO A 167 -11.03 -13.62 1.92
CA PRO A 167 -9.63 -13.25 2.20
C PRO A 167 -9.37 -12.90 3.68
N LYS A 168 -10.06 -13.53 4.64
CA LYS A 168 -10.01 -13.16 6.06
C LYS A 168 -8.69 -13.58 6.71
N GLN A 169 -8.43 -12.96 7.86
CA GLN A 169 -7.33 -13.28 8.75
C GLN A 169 -7.81 -13.50 10.18
N ASP A 170 -7.04 -14.22 10.97
CA ASP A 170 -7.20 -14.31 12.42
C ASP A 170 -5.82 -14.31 13.11
N SER A 171 -5.79 -13.92 14.38
CA SER A 171 -4.56 -13.69 15.13
C SER A 171 -4.63 -14.19 16.56
N ALA A 172 -3.54 -14.77 17.06
CA ALA A 172 -3.39 -15.18 18.45
C ALA A 172 -1.99 -14.82 18.96
N VAL A 173 -1.89 -14.53 20.26
CA VAL A 173 -0.61 -14.48 20.97
C VAL A 173 -0.32 -15.87 21.50
N VAL A 174 0.86 -16.39 21.19
CA VAL A 174 1.31 -17.75 21.51
C VAL A 174 2.73 -17.70 22.09
N ASP A 175 3.17 -18.79 22.70
CA ASP A 175 4.54 -18.92 23.17
C ASP A 175 5.52 -18.86 21.98
N ALA A 176 6.63 -18.14 22.17
CA ALA A 176 7.70 -18.09 21.18
C ALA A 176 8.42 -19.44 21.06
N GLY A 177 8.87 -19.75 19.86
CA GLY A 177 9.54 -21.02 19.54
C GLY A 177 9.09 -21.58 18.19
N THR A 178 9.55 -22.79 17.89
CA THR A 178 9.12 -23.52 16.70
C THR A 178 7.82 -24.26 16.99
N VAL A 179 6.79 -24.02 16.18
CA VAL A 179 5.53 -24.76 16.24
C VAL A 179 5.23 -25.41 14.89
N SER A 180 4.86 -26.68 14.91
CA SER A 180 4.37 -27.36 13.71
C SER A 180 2.92 -26.95 13.46
N ALA A 181 2.63 -26.42 12.27
CA ALA A 181 1.31 -25.94 11.90
C ALA A 181 0.84 -26.58 10.59
N ASP A 182 -0.47 -26.80 10.48
CA ASP A 182 -1.10 -27.22 9.24
C ASP A 182 -2.46 -26.52 9.04
N VAL A 183 -2.97 -26.62 7.83
CA VAL A 183 -4.26 -26.09 7.42
C VAL A 183 -5.09 -27.24 6.90
N VAL A 184 -6.28 -27.42 7.47
CA VAL A 184 -7.25 -28.45 7.08
C VAL A 184 -8.52 -27.82 6.53
N LEU A 185 -9.28 -28.55 5.70
CA LEU A 185 -10.61 -28.11 5.30
C LEU A 185 -11.52 -28.00 6.53
N ALA A 186 -12.24 -26.89 6.67
CA ALA A 186 -13.00 -26.56 7.87
C ALA A 186 -13.95 -27.70 8.29
N GLY A 187 -13.91 -28.06 9.56
CA GLY A 187 -14.74 -29.12 10.13
C GLY A 187 -14.34 -30.56 9.73
N THR A 188 -13.16 -30.75 9.13
CA THR A 188 -12.64 -32.07 8.72
C THR A 188 -11.18 -32.24 9.14
N ASP A 189 -10.64 -33.45 8.93
CA ASP A 189 -9.20 -33.75 9.11
C ASP A 189 -8.41 -33.73 7.78
N THR A 190 -9.03 -33.28 6.69
CA THR A 190 -8.39 -33.27 5.37
C THR A 190 -7.35 -32.15 5.30
N VAL A 191 -6.08 -32.51 5.34
CA VAL A 191 -4.95 -31.55 5.25
C VAL A 191 -4.87 -30.96 3.84
N ALA A 192 -4.89 -29.63 3.77
CA ALA A 192 -4.75 -28.84 2.56
C ALA A 192 -3.34 -28.25 2.41
N ILE A 193 -2.72 -27.80 3.52
CA ILE A 193 -1.34 -27.27 3.55
C ILE A 193 -0.64 -27.81 4.80
N GLY A 194 0.62 -28.24 4.64
CA GLY A 194 1.48 -28.65 5.74
C GLY A 194 1.46 -30.16 6.02
N PRO A 195 2.03 -30.58 7.18
CA PRO A 195 2.57 -29.72 8.24
C PRO A 195 3.80 -28.92 7.80
N ALA A 196 3.97 -27.75 8.38
CA ALA A 196 5.13 -26.88 8.21
C ALA A 196 5.56 -26.32 9.57
N ASP A 197 6.88 -26.20 9.77
CA ASP A 197 7.42 -25.62 10.99
C ASP A 197 7.44 -24.09 10.88
N LEU A 198 6.73 -23.42 11.79
CA LEU A 198 6.74 -21.96 11.92
C LEU A 198 7.71 -21.58 13.04
N ASN A 199 8.69 -20.73 12.71
CA ASN A 199 9.61 -20.17 13.69
C ASN A 199 9.05 -18.85 14.26
N LEU A 200 8.48 -18.90 15.45
CA LEU A 200 7.84 -17.77 16.10
C LEU A 200 8.83 -17.06 17.03
N GLY A 201 9.42 -15.97 16.54
CA GLY A 201 10.41 -15.21 17.30
C GLY A 201 9.79 -14.49 18.51
N ASN A 202 10.51 -14.45 19.63
CA ASN A 202 10.13 -13.67 20.80
C ASN A 202 10.00 -12.17 20.46
N GLY A 203 8.91 -11.53 20.85
CA GLY A 203 8.68 -10.12 20.57
C GLY A 203 8.44 -9.80 19.08
N THR A 204 7.91 -10.76 18.32
CA THR A 204 7.62 -10.59 16.89
C THR A 204 6.16 -10.86 16.57
N SER A 205 5.69 -10.32 15.45
CA SER A 205 4.43 -10.64 14.80
C SER A 205 4.74 -11.41 13.52
N THR A 206 4.46 -12.71 13.52
CA THR A 206 4.62 -13.59 12.36
C THR A 206 3.29 -13.72 11.63
N VAL A 207 3.29 -13.40 10.34
CA VAL A 207 2.14 -13.55 9.45
C VAL A 207 2.39 -14.74 8.52
N ALA A 208 1.48 -15.72 8.56
CA ALA A 208 1.45 -16.87 7.67
C ALA A 208 0.38 -16.67 6.59
N TYR A 209 0.76 -16.81 5.32
CA TYR A 209 -0.12 -16.69 4.17
C TYR A 209 -0.41 -18.07 3.60
N ALA A 210 -1.66 -18.52 3.68
CA ALA A 210 -2.14 -19.67 2.93
C ALA A 210 -2.60 -19.17 1.55
N TRP A 211 -1.86 -19.48 0.50
CA TRP A 211 -2.06 -18.95 -0.86
C TRP A 211 -2.08 -20.05 -1.92
N GLY A 212 -2.44 -19.70 -3.16
CA GLY A 212 -2.57 -20.64 -4.27
C GLY A 212 -4.00 -21.06 -4.56
N SER A 213 -4.18 -22.23 -5.19
CA SER A 213 -5.46 -22.77 -5.65
C SER A 213 -5.58 -24.24 -5.26
N ALA A 214 -6.70 -24.58 -4.60
CA ALA A 214 -7.03 -25.95 -4.25
C ALA A 214 -7.34 -26.78 -5.51
N ASN A 215 -8.03 -26.18 -6.49
CA ASN A 215 -8.39 -26.83 -7.74
C ASN A 215 -7.16 -27.18 -8.58
N ASP A 216 -6.20 -26.26 -8.64
CA ASP A 216 -4.95 -26.44 -9.42
C ASP A 216 -3.86 -27.16 -8.62
N LYS A 217 -4.15 -27.55 -7.38
CA LYS A 217 -3.26 -28.32 -6.49
C LYS A 217 -1.90 -27.65 -6.28
N ASN A 218 -1.90 -26.33 -6.14
CA ASN A 218 -0.70 -25.52 -5.93
C ASN A 218 -0.78 -24.66 -4.65
N LEU A 219 -1.61 -25.09 -3.69
CA LEU A 219 -1.67 -24.48 -2.36
C LEU A 219 -0.29 -24.48 -1.71
N ALA A 220 0.08 -23.35 -1.12
CA ALA A 220 1.38 -23.13 -0.53
C ALA A 220 1.30 -22.19 0.68
N LEU A 221 2.40 -22.19 1.45
CA LEU A 221 2.59 -21.33 2.61
C LEU A 221 3.72 -20.34 2.31
N ALA A 222 3.53 -19.08 2.70
CA ALA A 222 4.59 -18.10 2.84
C ALA A 222 4.53 -17.46 4.23
N THR A 223 5.65 -16.92 4.72
CA THR A 223 5.72 -16.30 6.05
C THR A 223 6.40 -14.95 5.98
N GLN A 224 5.92 -14.02 6.80
CA GLN A 224 6.52 -12.71 7.03
C GLN A 224 6.70 -12.51 8.53
N THR A 225 7.84 -12.00 8.95
CA THR A 225 8.09 -11.66 10.36
C THR A 225 8.22 -10.15 10.48
N LEU A 226 7.48 -9.57 11.43
CA LEU A 226 7.48 -8.14 11.72
C LEU A 226 7.92 -7.93 13.18
N ASP A 227 8.77 -6.94 13.41
CA ASP A 227 9.16 -6.57 14.78
C ASP A 227 8.00 -5.84 15.48
N THR A 228 7.65 -6.26 16.69
CA THR A 228 6.65 -5.52 17.50
C THR A 228 7.28 -4.38 18.30
N THR A 229 8.61 -4.26 18.28
CA THR A 229 9.38 -3.24 19.02
C THR A 229 9.66 -1.98 18.22
N ARG A 230 9.67 -2.06 16.87
CA ARG A 230 9.88 -0.90 15.98
C ARG A 230 8.76 0.14 16.05
N ALA A 231 7.57 -0.22 16.50
CA ALA A 231 6.49 0.74 16.77
C ALA A 231 6.83 1.72 17.91
N SER A 232 7.85 1.39 18.72
CA SER A 232 8.33 2.22 19.84
C SER A 232 9.56 3.06 19.50
N SER A 233 10.14 2.93 18.30
CA SER A 233 11.36 3.65 17.91
C SER A 233 11.29 4.15 16.46
N SER A 234 10.43 5.14 16.21
CA SER A 234 10.64 6.11 15.13
C SER A 234 11.87 6.96 15.47
N GLY A 235 13.06 6.40 15.21
CA GLY A 235 14.34 7.07 15.48
C GLY A 235 15.51 6.14 15.23
N ASN A 236 16.17 6.34 14.09
CA ASN A 236 17.47 5.79 13.66
C ASN A 236 17.46 4.39 13.02
N ALA A 237 17.25 4.34 11.70
CA ALA A 237 17.68 3.23 10.87
C ALA A 237 19.15 3.42 10.44
N ALA A 238 20.04 2.57 10.93
CA ALA A 238 21.40 2.40 10.42
C ALA A 238 21.68 0.90 10.17
N GLY A 239 22.04 0.53 8.94
CA GLY A 239 22.96 -0.60 8.69
C GLY A 239 22.46 -1.86 7.98
N LEU A 240 22.38 -1.81 6.64
CA LEU A 240 22.91 -2.76 5.62
C LEU A 240 22.50 -4.26 5.60
N ALA A 241 21.87 -4.69 4.48
CA ALA A 241 22.47 -5.53 3.42
C ALA A 241 21.58 -5.53 2.15
N PRO A 242 22.16 -5.64 0.93
CA PRO A 242 21.46 -5.31 -0.30
C PRO A 242 20.74 -6.53 -0.91
N ASN A 243 19.47 -6.36 -1.28
CA ASN A 243 18.97 -6.95 -2.50
C ASN A 243 18.62 -5.79 -3.45
N SER A 244 19.09 -5.90 -4.69
CA SER A 244 19.16 -4.81 -5.66
C SER A 244 17.78 -4.41 -6.20
N SER A 245 17.32 -3.21 -5.83
CA SER A 245 16.53 -2.29 -6.67
C SER A 245 16.77 -0.86 -6.19
N GLN A 246 17.99 -0.35 -6.41
CA GLN A 246 18.40 1.03 -6.10
C GLN A 246 17.79 2.07 -7.06
N GLU A 247 16.53 1.87 -7.49
CA GLU A 247 15.81 2.83 -8.35
C GLU A 247 14.60 3.47 -7.67
N TRP A 248 14.10 2.92 -6.55
CA TRP A 248 12.94 3.50 -5.86
C TRP A 248 13.27 4.79 -5.07
N LEU A 249 14.54 5.05 -4.76
CA LEU A 249 14.99 6.22 -4.00
C LEU A 249 15.01 7.53 -4.82
N ALA A 250 14.69 7.51 -6.11
CA ALA A 250 14.70 8.71 -6.95
C ALA A 250 13.52 9.67 -6.71
N TRP A 251 12.44 9.23 -6.06
CA TRP A 251 11.19 9.98 -6.00
C TRP A 251 11.06 10.95 -4.82
N ALA A 252 12.00 10.94 -3.86
CA ALA A 252 11.92 11.77 -2.66
C ALA A 252 12.50 13.19 -2.82
N ALA A 253 13.06 13.57 -3.97
CA ALA A 253 13.86 14.80 -4.09
C ALA A 253 13.51 15.73 -5.28
N ALA A 254 12.37 15.58 -5.94
CA ALA A 254 12.07 16.33 -7.16
C ALA A 254 10.83 17.24 -7.10
N THR A 255 10.69 18.07 -6.07
CA THR A 255 9.83 19.28 -6.17
C THR A 255 10.29 20.39 -5.24
N GLY A 256 10.71 21.54 -5.80
CA GLY A 256 10.61 22.82 -5.08
C GLY A 256 11.81 23.77 -5.09
N MET A 257 12.37 24.15 -6.24
CA MET A 257 13.06 25.45 -6.37
C MET A 257 12.38 26.30 -7.44
N VAL A 258 11.39 27.09 -7.02
CA VAL A 258 10.93 28.27 -7.77
C VAL A 258 11.89 29.41 -7.43
N THR A 259 12.86 29.67 -8.29
CA THR A 259 13.69 30.87 -8.21
C THR A 259 12.92 32.04 -8.83
N LEU A 260 12.40 32.92 -7.97
CA LEU A 260 11.91 34.24 -8.36
C LEU A 260 13.13 35.13 -8.70
N THR A 261 13.49 35.22 -9.97
CA THR A 261 14.39 36.28 -10.45
C THR A 261 13.57 37.49 -10.90
N GLY A 262 13.65 38.56 -10.12
CA GLY A 262 13.02 39.85 -10.42
C GLY A 262 13.65 40.54 -11.63
N VAL A 263 12.81 41.14 -12.47
CA VAL A 263 13.24 42.04 -13.53
C VAL A 263 12.87 43.47 -13.13
N MET A 264 13.90 44.23 -12.77
CA MET A 264 13.84 45.66 -12.49
C MET A 264 13.79 46.42 -13.83
N VAL A 265 12.75 47.23 -14.04
CA VAL A 265 12.59 48.14 -15.18
C VAL A 265 13.37 49.42 -14.92
N MET A 266 14.29 49.80 -15.82
CA MET A 266 14.68 51.17 -16.27
C MET A 266 16.03 51.06 -17.02
N ARG A 267 16.34 51.71 -18.16
CA ARG A 267 15.98 53.02 -18.73
C ARG A 267 16.05 52.94 -20.26
N ARG A 268 15.17 53.69 -20.94
CA ARG A 268 15.33 54.06 -22.35
C ARG A 268 16.50 55.05 -22.49
N SER A 269 17.40 54.78 -23.43
CA SER A 269 18.36 55.74 -23.96
C SER A 269 18.07 55.92 -25.44
N ALA A 270 17.92 57.17 -25.85
CA ALA A 270 17.52 57.61 -27.17
C ALA A 270 18.61 57.42 -28.23
N GLU A 271 18.12 57.12 -29.42
CA GLU A 271 18.58 57.41 -30.78
C GLU A 271 19.93 58.12 -30.98
N HIS A 272 20.77 57.51 -31.83
CA HIS A 272 21.67 58.25 -32.71
C HIS A 272 21.99 57.41 -33.96
N ARG A 273 21.49 57.84 -35.13
CA ARG A 273 22.19 57.82 -36.43
C ARG A 273 21.28 58.33 -37.55
N GLY A 274 21.73 59.39 -38.22
CA GLY A 274 21.10 59.98 -39.40
C GLY A 274 21.29 61.47 -39.42
#